data_AF-A0A0M7AN69-F1
#
_entry.id   AF-A0A0M7AN69-F1
#
_cell.length_a   1.000
_cell.length_b   1.000
_cell.length_c   1.000
_cell.angle_alpha   90.00
_cell.angle_beta   90.00
_cell.angle_gamma   90.00
#
_symmetry.space_group_name_H-M   'P 1'
#
loop_
_entity.id
_entity.type
_entity.pdbx_description
1 polymer ?
#
loop_
_entity_poly.entity_id
_entity_poly.type
_entity_poly.pdbx_seq_one_letter_code
_entity_poly.pdbx_strand_id
1 'polypeptide(L)'
;MHIAPHDNQNKPIVDIDNPTVPLNYFNIVKLQKGEAFHYQVPGYETCIVPATGTVTVEVEGLTFDKLGNRGEDVWDGEPEGVYIPVGAKVTIICTSDETETFIAGAKYDKVLEPFDVRVDGIDLVQYGSDDTKTHRKIKHILGQKQHGKVGRLLVSELFTVGQGGWSGFPAHKHDTDRLPHETRHDETYNFRFRPKHGSGVQILQREEGVPGEAYQLMDGSTFMIDKGYHPCAVMPGYEMYYFTILGGLSQRSLVQYFQPTHAYQIETIPGIKDMVAKFK
;
A
#
# COMPACT_ATOMS: atom_id res chain seq x y z
N MET A 1 -14.40 -7.39 3.57
CA MET A 1 -13.28 -7.58 2.64
C MET A 1 -13.10 -6.35 1.74
N HIS A 2 -14.03 -6.13 0.81
CA HIS A 2 -14.17 -4.88 0.07
C HIS A 2 -14.99 -3.87 0.89
N ILE A 3 -14.49 -2.64 0.99
CA ILE A 3 -15.16 -1.51 1.61
C ILE A 3 -15.33 -0.45 0.53
N ALA A 4 -16.58 -0.12 0.24
CA ALA A 4 -16.94 0.93 -0.71
C ALA A 4 -16.41 2.31 -0.23
N PRO A 5 -16.14 3.24 -1.17
CA PRO A 5 -15.77 4.60 -0.79
C PRO A 5 -16.85 5.24 0.08
N HIS A 6 -16.42 5.87 1.16
CA HIS A 6 -17.27 6.58 2.10
C HIS A 6 -16.46 7.65 2.81
N ASP A 7 -17.14 8.61 3.43
CA ASP A 7 -16.50 9.50 4.40
C ASP A 7 -16.30 8.73 5.72
N ASN A 8 -15.05 8.40 6.03
CA ASN A 8 -14.68 7.70 7.26
C ASN A 8 -14.62 8.64 8.48
N GLN A 9 -14.89 9.94 8.33
CA GLN A 9 -14.85 10.93 9.41
C GLN A 9 -13.52 10.93 10.17
N ASN A 10 -12.41 10.73 9.45
CA ASN A 10 -11.05 10.56 9.97
C ASN A 10 -10.89 9.39 10.97
N LYS A 11 -11.85 8.45 11.03
CA LYS A 11 -11.76 7.21 11.81
C LYS A 11 -11.12 6.10 10.99
N PRO A 12 -10.40 5.15 11.61
CA PRO A 12 -9.75 4.05 10.89
C PRO A 12 -10.73 3.29 9.98
N ILE A 13 -10.33 3.09 8.73
CA ILE A 13 -11.07 2.24 7.77
C ILE A 13 -10.79 0.77 8.08
N VAL A 14 -9.54 0.47 8.44
CA VAL A 14 -9.10 -0.82 8.97
C VAL A 14 -8.49 -0.55 10.33
N ASP A 15 -9.25 -0.84 11.39
CA ASP A 15 -8.79 -0.63 12.76
C ASP A 15 -7.90 -1.79 13.26
N ILE A 16 -7.27 -1.60 14.42
CA ILE A 16 -6.49 -2.64 15.07
C ILE A 16 -7.32 -3.91 15.34
N ASP A 17 -6.65 -5.06 15.27
CA ASP A 17 -7.26 -6.37 15.48
C ASP A 17 -8.46 -6.63 14.55
N ASN A 18 -8.42 -6.05 13.35
CA ASN A 18 -9.39 -6.30 12.29
C ASN A 18 -9.57 -7.82 12.06
N PRO A 19 -10.81 -8.33 11.97
CA PRO A 19 -11.04 -9.77 11.85
C PRO A 19 -10.60 -10.37 10.49
N THR A 20 -10.37 -9.54 9.47
CA THR A 20 -9.91 -9.99 8.14
C THR A 20 -8.40 -9.90 8.00
N VAL A 21 -7.82 -8.77 8.43
CA VAL A 21 -6.38 -8.47 8.31
C VAL A 21 -5.81 -8.00 9.66
N PRO A 22 -5.73 -8.89 10.66
CA PRO A 22 -5.35 -8.54 12.03
C PRO A 22 -3.91 -8.02 12.18
N LEU A 23 -3.08 -8.08 11.12
CA LEU A 23 -1.74 -7.51 11.13
C LEU A 23 -1.70 -6.08 10.59
N ASN A 24 -2.75 -5.59 9.92
CA ASN A 24 -2.76 -4.29 9.27
C ASN A 24 -3.63 -3.27 10.00
N TYR A 25 -3.26 -2.00 9.85
CA TYR A 25 -4.05 -0.82 10.21
C TYR A 25 -4.09 0.13 9.01
N PHE A 26 -5.21 0.79 8.79
CA PHE A 26 -5.33 1.81 7.75
C PHE A 26 -6.34 2.89 8.11
N ASN A 27 -5.93 4.15 7.96
CA ASN A 27 -6.79 5.31 8.04
C ASN A 27 -6.53 6.29 6.89
N ILE A 28 -7.56 7.03 6.48
CA ILE A 28 -7.46 8.19 5.61
C ILE A 28 -7.90 9.39 6.44
N VAL A 29 -7.05 10.40 6.53
CA VAL A 29 -7.33 11.62 7.28
C VAL A 29 -7.37 12.79 6.31
N LYS A 30 -8.46 13.55 6.35
CA LYS A 30 -8.65 14.78 5.58
C LYS A 30 -8.64 15.97 6.52
N LEU A 31 -7.83 16.97 6.21
CA LEU A 31 -7.66 18.18 7.01
C LEU A 31 -7.62 19.41 6.11
N GLN A 32 -8.12 20.52 6.64
CA GLN A 32 -7.95 21.86 6.09
C GLN A 32 -6.74 22.54 6.74
N LYS A 33 -6.24 23.61 6.12
CA LYS A 33 -5.09 24.37 6.60
C LYS A 33 -5.16 24.73 8.08
N GLY A 34 -4.11 24.36 8.81
CA GLY A 34 -3.98 24.62 10.24
C GLY A 34 -4.77 23.65 11.13
N GLU A 35 -5.62 22.78 10.58
CA GLU A 35 -6.21 21.70 11.36
C GLU A 35 -5.17 20.65 11.73
N ALA A 36 -5.36 20.04 12.89
CA ALA A 36 -4.48 19.03 13.43
C ALA A 36 -5.24 17.74 13.76
N PHE A 37 -4.68 16.60 13.38
CA PHE A 37 -5.15 15.28 13.76
C PHE A 37 -4.17 14.63 14.71
N HIS A 38 -4.67 14.16 15.86
CA HIS A 38 -3.86 13.52 16.88
C HIS A 38 -4.23 12.04 16.95
N TYR A 39 -3.23 11.16 16.96
CA TYR A 39 -3.49 9.74 17.10
C TYR A 39 -2.36 9.00 17.81
N GLN A 40 -2.70 7.80 18.26
CA GLN A 40 -1.78 6.81 18.82
C GLN A 40 -2.36 5.43 18.50
N VAL A 41 -1.54 4.50 18.01
CA VAL A 41 -1.98 3.12 17.70
C VAL A 41 -1.13 2.14 18.52
N PRO A 42 -1.54 1.78 19.75
CA PRO A 42 -0.80 0.84 20.57
C PRO A 42 -0.62 -0.52 19.89
N GLY A 43 0.58 -1.09 19.93
CA GLY A 43 0.90 -2.40 19.35
C GLY A 43 1.08 -2.41 17.82
N TYR A 44 1.04 -1.24 17.17
CA TYR A 44 1.28 -1.08 15.74
C TYR A 44 2.31 0.01 15.49
N GLU A 45 3.24 -0.26 14.60
CA GLU A 45 4.01 0.79 13.93
C GLU A 45 3.18 1.38 12.79
N THR A 46 3.39 2.65 12.44
CA THR A 46 2.65 3.30 11.35
C THR A 46 3.56 4.03 10.37
N CYS A 47 3.03 4.34 9.19
CA CYS A 47 3.65 5.19 8.19
C CYS A 47 2.63 6.21 7.71
N ILE A 48 2.96 7.49 7.84
CA ILE A 48 2.12 8.61 7.42
C ILE A 48 2.57 9.04 6.03
N VAL A 49 1.65 9.07 5.08
CA VAL A 49 1.91 9.34 3.66
C VAL A 49 0.86 10.32 3.14
N PRO A 50 1.20 11.60 2.93
CA PRO A 50 0.32 12.53 2.23
C PRO A 50 0.06 12.05 0.80
N ALA A 51 -1.19 11.71 0.50
CA ALA A 51 -1.63 11.38 -0.85
C ALA A 51 -1.74 12.66 -1.69
N THR A 52 -2.29 13.72 -1.09
CA THR A 52 -2.26 15.10 -1.59
C THR A 52 -2.06 16.08 -0.45
N GLY A 53 -1.58 17.29 -0.77
CA GLY A 53 -1.27 18.33 0.18
C GLY A 53 0.06 18.13 0.91
N THR A 54 0.30 19.03 1.86
CA THR A 54 1.54 19.10 2.65
C THR A 54 1.23 19.21 4.13
N VAL A 55 1.91 18.41 4.95
CA VAL A 55 1.72 18.37 6.41
C VAL A 55 3.04 18.54 7.16
N THR A 56 2.93 18.96 8.42
CA THR A 56 3.96 18.77 9.43
C THR A 56 3.56 17.60 10.32
N VAL A 57 4.48 16.69 10.58
CA VAL A 57 4.29 15.54 11.48
C VAL A 57 5.14 15.72 12.73
N GLU A 58 4.52 15.66 13.90
CA GLU A 58 5.20 15.66 15.19
C GLU A 58 5.09 14.29 15.85
N VAL A 59 6.21 13.74 16.32
CA VAL A 59 6.30 12.40 16.92
C VAL A 59 7.12 12.49 18.20
N GLU A 60 6.46 12.38 19.36
CA GLU A 60 7.13 12.41 20.68
C GLU A 60 8.17 13.55 20.83
N GLY A 61 7.87 14.74 20.28
CA GLY A 61 8.74 15.92 20.34
C GLY A 61 9.75 16.07 19.18
N LEU A 62 9.81 15.12 18.24
CA LEU A 62 10.52 15.28 16.97
C LEU A 62 9.57 15.84 15.90
N THR A 63 10.07 16.67 15.00
CA THR A 63 9.27 17.32 13.95
C THR A 63 9.83 16.98 12.57
N PHE A 64 8.94 16.51 11.70
CA PHE A 64 9.17 16.32 10.26
C PHE A 64 8.29 17.32 9.51
N ASP A 65 8.86 18.42 9.05
CA ASP A 65 8.13 19.48 8.38
C ASP A 65 7.98 19.22 6.88
N LYS A 66 7.00 19.91 6.27
CA LYS A 66 6.80 19.97 4.81
C LYS A 66 6.76 18.60 4.13
N LEU A 67 6.11 17.64 4.77
CA LEU A 67 5.91 16.30 4.20
C LEU A 67 4.80 16.34 3.16
N GLY A 68 5.09 15.86 1.96
CA GLY A 68 4.15 15.81 0.85
C GLY A 68 4.31 16.97 -0.14
N ASN A 69 4.33 16.63 -1.42
CA ASN A 69 4.57 17.55 -2.53
C ASN A 69 3.53 17.46 -3.65
N ARG A 70 2.47 16.65 -3.46
CA ARG A 70 1.42 16.40 -4.44
C ARG A 70 0.24 17.35 -4.23
N GLY A 71 -0.34 17.86 -5.30
CA GLY A 71 -1.40 18.86 -5.26
C GLY A 71 -2.76 18.27 -5.61
N GLU A 72 -2.96 17.96 -6.88
CA GLU A 72 -4.24 17.54 -7.46
C GLU A 72 -4.56 16.08 -7.15
N ASP A 73 -3.61 15.18 -7.37
CA ASP A 73 -3.81 13.74 -7.22
C ASP A 73 -2.50 12.97 -7.00
N VAL A 74 -2.59 11.65 -6.87
CA VAL A 74 -1.43 10.78 -6.60
C VAL A 74 -0.45 10.68 -7.78
N TRP A 75 -0.81 11.16 -8.97
CA TRP A 75 0.00 11.08 -10.18
C TRP A 75 0.85 12.32 -10.46
N ASP A 76 0.60 13.44 -9.78
CA ASP A 76 1.28 14.72 -10.06
C ASP A 76 2.67 14.87 -9.38
N GLY A 77 3.09 13.88 -8.58
CA GLY A 77 4.36 13.92 -7.87
C GLY A 77 4.82 12.59 -7.28
N GLU A 78 5.82 12.68 -6.39
CA GLU A 78 6.43 11.54 -5.71
C GLU A 78 5.96 11.47 -4.27
N PRO A 79 5.66 10.27 -3.74
CA PRO A 79 5.27 10.15 -2.35
C PRO A 79 6.42 10.52 -1.42
N GLU A 80 6.04 11.00 -0.25
CA GLU A 80 6.92 11.07 0.91
C GLU A 80 6.21 10.37 2.07
N GLY A 81 6.96 9.92 3.07
CA GLY A 81 6.34 9.38 4.26
C GLY A 81 7.20 9.50 5.50
N VAL A 82 6.58 9.34 6.67
CA VAL A 82 7.26 9.27 7.96
C VAL A 82 6.95 7.93 8.60
N TYR A 83 7.98 7.19 8.96
CA TYR A 83 7.86 6.01 9.81
C TYR A 83 7.67 6.42 11.27
N ILE A 84 6.69 5.80 11.92
CA ILE A 84 6.29 6.06 13.30
C ILE A 84 6.44 4.77 14.10
N PRO A 85 7.22 4.77 15.19
CA PRO A 85 7.41 3.58 15.99
C PRO A 85 6.16 3.20 16.79
N VAL A 86 6.16 1.96 17.27
CA VAL A 86 5.01 1.35 17.95
C VAL A 86 4.51 2.22 19.10
N GLY A 87 3.22 2.57 19.05
CA GLY A 87 2.54 3.27 20.13
C GLY A 87 3.01 4.71 20.38
N ALA A 88 3.77 5.32 19.48
CA ALA A 88 4.11 6.75 19.60
C ALA A 88 2.88 7.64 19.45
N LYS A 89 2.84 8.75 20.19
CA LYS A 89 1.86 9.82 20.02
C LYS A 89 2.29 10.71 18.85
N VAL A 90 1.33 10.96 17.97
CA VAL A 90 1.56 11.71 16.74
C VAL A 90 0.55 12.84 16.61
N THR A 91 1.04 13.98 16.11
CA THR A 91 0.22 15.07 15.59
C THR A 91 0.53 15.27 14.11
N ILE A 92 -0.51 15.29 13.26
CA ILE A 92 -0.43 15.67 11.85
C ILE A 92 -1.09 17.03 11.69
N ILE A 93 -0.37 18.02 11.17
CA ILE A 93 -0.86 19.40 10.99
C ILE A 93 -0.86 19.72 9.49
N CYS A 94 -2.00 20.11 8.93
CA CYS A 94 -2.08 20.52 7.52
C CYS A 94 -1.48 21.91 7.32
N THR A 95 -0.58 22.04 6.34
CA THR A 95 0.11 23.30 6.01
C THR A 95 -0.26 23.85 4.63
N SER A 96 -0.68 22.98 3.70
CA SER A 96 -1.38 23.34 2.47
C SER A 96 -2.82 23.77 2.74
N ASP A 97 -3.58 24.12 1.70
CA ASP A 97 -4.99 24.51 1.86
C ASP A 97 -5.85 23.34 2.34
N GLU A 98 -5.62 22.15 1.80
CA GLU A 98 -6.16 20.88 2.27
C GLU A 98 -5.17 19.73 2.08
N THR A 99 -5.41 18.59 2.74
CA THR A 99 -4.64 17.35 2.55
C THR A 99 -5.56 16.13 2.65
N GLU A 100 -5.27 15.10 1.85
CA GLU A 100 -5.66 13.73 2.11
C GLU A 100 -4.40 12.94 2.51
N THR A 101 -4.33 12.46 3.75
CA THR A 101 -3.17 11.76 4.32
C THR A 101 -3.54 10.32 4.66
N PHE A 102 -2.73 9.37 4.17
CA PHE A 102 -2.85 7.95 4.49
C PHE A 102 -2.00 7.60 5.72
N ILE A 103 -2.57 6.80 6.61
CA ILE A 103 -1.86 6.23 7.76
C ILE A 103 -1.90 4.71 7.60
N ALA A 104 -0.81 4.15 7.11
CA ALA A 104 -0.61 2.70 7.05
C ALA A 104 -0.08 2.19 8.39
N GLY A 105 -0.39 0.98 8.79
CA GLY A 105 0.25 0.37 9.96
C GLY A 105 0.34 -1.14 9.90
N ALA A 106 1.29 -1.68 10.65
CA ALA A 106 1.42 -3.12 10.86
C ALA A 106 1.67 -3.43 12.34
N LYS A 107 1.20 -4.61 12.77
CA LYS A 107 1.39 -5.10 14.14
C LYS A 107 2.88 -5.35 14.41
N TYR A 108 3.41 -4.74 15.46
CA TYR A 108 4.81 -4.86 15.84
C TYR A 108 5.00 -4.60 17.34
N ASP A 109 6.04 -5.18 17.94
CA ASP A 109 6.22 -5.25 19.40
C ASP A 109 7.50 -4.57 19.88
N LYS A 110 8.31 -4.00 18.99
CA LYS A 110 9.53 -3.27 19.34
C LYS A 110 9.42 -1.80 18.95
N VAL A 111 9.95 -0.95 19.82
CA VAL A 111 10.09 0.48 19.55
C VAL A 111 11.37 0.70 18.74
N LEU A 112 11.23 1.37 17.60
CA LEU A 112 12.33 1.79 16.74
C LEU A 112 12.39 3.33 16.73
N GLU A 113 13.30 3.91 15.93
CA GLU A 113 13.41 5.36 15.79
C GLU A 113 12.55 5.88 14.63
N PRO A 114 11.82 6.99 14.79
CA PRO A 114 11.10 7.61 13.68
C PRO A 114 12.07 8.20 12.66
N PHE A 115 11.68 8.19 11.38
CA PHE A 115 12.44 8.81 10.29
C PHE A 115 11.52 9.13 9.12
N ASP A 116 11.92 10.07 8.27
CA ASP A 116 11.24 10.38 7.02
C ASP A 116 11.89 9.72 5.80
N VAL A 117 11.07 9.47 4.79
CA VAL A 117 11.46 9.07 3.44
C VAL A 117 10.98 10.16 2.51
N ARG A 118 11.94 10.90 1.97
CA ARG A 118 11.72 11.96 0.98
C ARG A 118 11.90 11.42 -0.44
N VAL A 119 11.64 12.27 -1.43
CA VAL A 119 11.68 11.93 -2.85
C VAL A 119 12.95 11.17 -3.26
N ASP A 120 14.12 11.57 -2.76
CA ASP A 120 15.41 10.93 -3.04
C ASP A 120 15.59 9.56 -2.36
N GLY A 121 14.83 9.32 -1.29
CA GLY A 121 14.77 8.06 -0.56
C GLY A 121 13.87 7.00 -1.20
N ILE A 122 12.99 7.38 -2.13
CA ILE A 122 12.06 6.46 -2.80
C ILE A 122 12.83 5.45 -3.67
N ASP A 123 12.38 4.20 -3.67
CA ASP A 123 12.88 3.16 -4.58
C ASP A 123 11.84 2.87 -5.66
N LEU A 124 12.17 3.23 -6.89
CA LEU A 124 11.29 3.10 -8.05
C LEU A 124 11.59 1.80 -8.79
N VAL A 125 10.54 1.03 -9.07
CA VAL A 125 10.58 -0.15 -9.94
C VAL A 125 9.52 0.00 -11.02
N GLN A 126 9.92 -0.19 -12.28
CA GLN A 126 8.98 -0.19 -13.40
C GLN A 126 9.26 -1.38 -14.31
N TYR A 127 8.22 -2.13 -14.65
CA TYR A 127 8.33 -3.39 -15.38
C TYR A 127 7.03 -3.70 -16.15
N GLY A 128 7.05 -4.80 -16.91
CA GLY A 128 5.98 -5.17 -17.82
C GLY A 128 5.87 -4.23 -19.01
N SER A 129 4.78 -4.36 -19.77
CA SER A 129 4.53 -3.53 -20.96
C SER A 129 3.03 -3.43 -21.25
N ASP A 130 2.66 -2.47 -22.09
CA ASP A 130 1.27 -2.29 -22.54
C ASP A 130 0.83 -3.43 -23.48
N ASP A 131 1.77 -4.05 -24.19
CA ASP A 131 1.54 -5.22 -25.05
C ASP A 131 1.18 -6.44 -24.21
N THR A 132 1.92 -6.66 -23.11
CA THR A 132 1.63 -7.74 -22.14
C THR A 132 0.50 -7.39 -21.19
N LYS A 133 -0.02 -6.16 -21.22
CA LYS A 133 -1.00 -5.62 -20.27
C LYS A 133 -0.55 -5.71 -18.81
N THR A 134 0.76 -5.68 -18.55
CA THR A 134 1.33 -5.79 -17.19
C THR A 134 2.21 -4.60 -16.83
N HIS A 135 2.10 -3.50 -17.58
CA HIS A 135 2.89 -2.29 -17.35
C HIS A 135 2.59 -1.67 -15.99
N ARG A 136 3.57 -1.77 -15.08
CA ARG A 136 3.43 -1.35 -13.70
C ARG A 136 4.60 -0.50 -13.26
N LYS A 137 4.29 0.49 -12.45
CA LYS A 137 5.25 1.32 -11.73
C LYS A 137 4.98 1.21 -10.24
N ILE A 138 6.02 0.91 -9.46
CA ILE A 138 5.98 0.75 -8.01
C ILE A 138 6.93 1.78 -7.40
N LYS A 139 6.44 2.50 -6.40
CA LYS A 139 7.20 3.44 -5.59
C LYS A 139 7.22 2.92 -4.16
N HIS A 140 8.34 2.35 -3.73
CA HIS A 140 8.47 1.86 -2.36
C HIS A 140 8.80 3.01 -1.41
N ILE A 141 7.91 3.25 -0.44
CA ILE A 141 8.12 4.24 0.63
C ILE A 141 8.86 3.56 1.77
N LEU A 142 8.31 2.46 2.31
CA LEU A 142 8.99 1.59 3.26
C LEU A 142 9.33 0.27 2.56
N GLY A 143 10.40 0.29 1.76
CA GLY A 143 10.86 -0.84 0.95
C GLY A 143 12.11 -1.52 1.49
N GLN A 144 12.91 -2.08 0.58
CA GLN A 144 14.17 -2.76 0.92
C GLN A 144 15.22 -1.78 1.48
N LYS A 145 15.28 -0.54 0.99
CA LYS A 145 16.23 0.50 1.45
C LYS A 145 16.13 0.81 2.95
N GLN A 146 14.96 0.58 3.55
CA GLN A 146 14.68 0.83 4.97
C GLN A 146 14.78 -0.44 5.84
N HIS A 147 15.34 -1.52 5.31
CA HIS A 147 15.56 -2.76 6.06
C HIS A 147 16.36 -2.48 7.35
N GLY A 148 15.92 -3.07 8.46
CA GLY A 148 16.52 -2.87 9.78
C GLY A 148 16.13 -1.57 10.50
N LYS A 149 15.44 -0.63 9.84
CA LYS A 149 14.89 0.59 10.46
C LYS A 149 13.37 0.54 10.68
N VAL A 150 12.71 -0.46 10.10
CA VAL A 150 11.26 -0.69 10.16
C VAL A 150 11.02 -2.11 10.67
N GLY A 151 9.93 -2.33 11.41
CA GLY A 151 9.57 -3.62 11.99
C GLY A 151 9.12 -4.65 10.95
N ARG A 152 7.81 -4.78 10.76
CA ARG A 152 7.14 -5.73 9.86
C ARG A 152 6.33 -5.05 8.75
N LEU A 153 6.22 -3.73 8.79
CA LEU A 153 5.51 -2.92 7.82
C LEU A 153 6.28 -2.77 6.50
N LEU A 154 5.56 -2.96 5.41
CA LEU A 154 5.93 -2.59 4.05
C LEU A 154 4.84 -1.65 3.50
N VAL A 155 5.26 -0.53 2.90
CA VAL A 155 4.36 0.47 2.32
C VAL A 155 4.84 0.84 0.94
N SER A 156 3.93 0.80 -0.04
CA SER A 156 4.26 1.09 -1.44
C SER A 156 3.07 1.68 -2.16
N GLU A 157 3.35 2.47 -3.18
CA GLU A 157 2.37 2.95 -4.15
C GLU A 157 2.56 2.21 -5.47
N LEU A 158 1.46 1.74 -6.04
CA LEU A 158 1.47 0.99 -7.28
C LEU A 158 0.56 1.64 -8.31
N PHE A 159 1.07 1.72 -9.52
CA PHE A 159 0.38 2.28 -10.67
C PHE A 159 0.31 1.20 -11.75
N THR A 160 -0.90 0.84 -12.15
CA THR A 160 -1.16 0.17 -13.42
C THR A 160 -1.13 1.25 -14.49
N VAL A 161 0.01 1.39 -15.16
CA VAL A 161 0.29 2.50 -16.09
C VAL A 161 -0.47 2.30 -17.39
N GLY A 162 -0.54 1.06 -17.89
CA GLY A 162 -1.29 0.73 -19.10
C GLY A 162 -2.80 0.80 -18.85
N GLN A 163 -3.51 1.62 -19.63
CA GLN A 163 -4.98 1.65 -19.59
C GLN A 163 -5.55 0.28 -19.99
N GLY A 164 -6.49 -0.23 -19.20
CA GLY A 164 -6.98 -1.62 -19.35
C GLY A 164 -5.96 -2.70 -18.95
N GLY A 165 -4.93 -2.34 -18.16
CA GLY A 165 -3.88 -3.25 -17.71
C GLY A 165 -4.23 -4.09 -16.49
N TRP A 166 -3.32 -5.00 -16.16
CA TRP A 166 -3.36 -5.91 -15.02
C TRP A 166 -2.25 -5.61 -14.02
N SER A 167 -2.60 -5.81 -12.76
CA SER A 167 -1.70 -5.74 -11.62
C SER A 167 -1.93 -6.92 -10.68
N GLY A 168 -1.00 -7.15 -9.76
CA GLY A 168 -0.95 -8.39 -8.98
C GLY A 168 -0.75 -9.64 -9.84
N PHE A 169 -0.23 -9.48 -11.07
CA PHE A 169 -0.11 -10.55 -12.06
C PHE A 169 1.36 -10.78 -12.48
N PRO A 170 1.85 -12.04 -12.64
CA PRO A 170 1.14 -13.31 -12.46
C PRO A 170 0.60 -13.43 -11.04
N ALA A 171 -0.58 -14.06 -10.95
CA ALA A 171 -1.32 -14.13 -9.70
C ALA A 171 -0.45 -14.78 -8.62
N HIS A 172 -0.42 -14.20 -7.43
CA HIS A 172 0.39 -14.67 -6.32
C HIS A 172 -0.35 -14.49 -4.99
N LYS A 173 0.15 -15.17 -3.95
CA LYS A 173 -0.33 -15.09 -2.58
C LYS A 173 0.84 -15.03 -1.60
N HIS A 174 0.54 -14.66 -0.36
CA HIS A 174 1.45 -14.64 0.79
C HIS A 174 0.62 -14.86 2.06
N ASP A 175 -0.10 -15.98 2.09
CA ASP A 175 -1.11 -16.31 3.10
C ASP A 175 -0.68 -17.46 4.02
N THR A 176 0.55 -17.94 3.86
CA THR A 176 1.10 -19.07 4.62
C THR A 176 2.58 -18.85 4.89
N ASP A 177 3.02 -19.11 6.13
CA ASP A 177 4.45 -19.24 6.44
C ASP A 177 4.97 -20.61 5.96
N ARG A 178 5.37 -20.68 4.69
CA ARG A 178 5.95 -21.87 4.04
C ARG A 178 7.39 -21.58 3.61
N LEU A 179 8.25 -21.27 4.57
CA LEU A 179 9.63 -20.89 4.28
C LEU A 179 10.42 -22.04 3.61
N PRO A 180 11.31 -21.73 2.64
CA PRO A 180 11.65 -20.41 2.11
C PRO A 180 10.76 -19.96 0.93
N HIS A 181 9.66 -20.66 0.65
CA HIS A 181 8.85 -20.49 -0.57
C HIS A 181 7.74 -19.46 -0.46
N GLU A 182 7.28 -19.16 0.76
CA GLU A 182 6.21 -18.21 1.02
C GLU A 182 6.31 -17.64 2.44
N THR A 183 5.97 -16.36 2.59
CA THR A 183 5.80 -15.70 3.89
C THR A 183 4.36 -15.33 4.12
N ARG A 184 3.93 -15.29 5.38
CA ARG A 184 2.59 -14.82 5.74
C ARG A 184 2.58 -13.31 5.93
N HIS A 185 1.81 -12.63 5.09
CA HIS A 185 1.52 -11.20 5.18
C HIS A 185 0.04 -10.94 4.98
N ASP A 186 -0.56 -10.12 5.84
CA ASP A 186 -1.83 -9.49 5.51
C ASP A 186 -1.59 -8.31 4.57
N GLU A 187 -2.51 -8.07 3.66
CA GLU A 187 -2.40 -7.00 2.68
C GLU A 187 -3.68 -6.16 2.60
N THR A 188 -3.52 -4.84 2.54
CA THR A 188 -4.63 -3.90 2.39
C THR A 188 -4.32 -2.94 1.26
N TYR A 189 -5.31 -2.75 0.37
CA TYR A 189 -5.25 -1.81 -0.74
C TYR A 189 -6.23 -0.66 -0.56
N ASN A 190 -5.84 0.53 -1.02
CA ASN A 190 -6.77 1.64 -1.25
C ASN A 190 -6.57 2.21 -2.66
N PHE A 191 -7.65 2.27 -3.44
CA PHE A 191 -7.59 2.49 -4.89
C PHE A 191 -7.92 3.93 -5.30
N ARG A 192 -7.25 4.43 -6.33
CA ARG A 192 -7.62 5.64 -7.08
C ARG A 192 -7.68 5.33 -8.58
N PHE A 193 -8.48 6.07 -9.32
CA PHE A 193 -8.57 5.93 -10.78
C PHE A 193 -8.37 7.26 -11.50
N ARG A 194 -7.83 7.18 -12.71
CA ARG A 194 -7.69 8.34 -13.59
C ARG A 194 -8.27 8.05 -14.98
N PRO A 195 -9.30 8.81 -15.42
CA PRO A 195 -10.09 9.78 -14.66
C PRO A 195 -10.78 9.19 -13.41
N LYS A 196 -11.18 10.06 -12.47
CA LYS A 196 -11.75 9.68 -11.16
C LYS A 196 -13.01 8.81 -11.21
N HIS A 197 -13.77 8.86 -12.30
CA HIS A 197 -14.94 7.99 -12.52
C HIS A 197 -14.56 6.61 -13.10
N GLY A 198 -13.27 6.31 -13.20
CA GLY A 198 -12.78 5.02 -13.64
C GLY A 198 -13.12 3.91 -12.65
N SER A 199 -12.90 2.67 -13.09
CA SER A 199 -13.23 1.47 -12.33
C SER A 199 -12.32 0.30 -12.72
N GLY A 200 -12.28 -0.72 -11.88
CA GLY A 200 -11.54 -1.95 -12.10
C GLY A 200 -12.23 -3.13 -11.43
N VAL A 201 -11.53 -4.26 -11.40
CA VAL A 201 -11.97 -5.48 -10.72
C VAL A 201 -10.81 -6.03 -9.91
N GLN A 202 -11.04 -6.26 -8.62
CA GLN A 202 -10.19 -7.11 -7.79
C GLN A 202 -10.70 -8.54 -7.89
N ILE A 203 -9.84 -9.47 -8.28
CA ILE A 203 -10.14 -10.90 -8.25
C ILE A 203 -9.50 -11.48 -7.00
N LEU A 204 -10.21 -12.39 -6.32
CA LEU A 204 -9.67 -13.13 -5.18
C LEU A 204 -9.96 -14.62 -5.37
N GLN A 205 -8.92 -15.38 -5.70
CA GLN A 205 -9.00 -16.82 -5.90
C GLN A 205 -8.34 -17.54 -4.73
N ARG A 206 -9.13 -18.25 -3.93
CA ARG A 206 -8.64 -18.94 -2.72
C ARG A 206 -7.77 -20.15 -3.03
N GLU A 207 -8.14 -20.88 -4.08
CA GLU A 207 -7.58 -22.19 -4.40
C GLU A 207 -7.30 -22.29 -5.90
N GLU A 208 -6.20 -22.97 -6.25
CA GLU A 208 -5.82 -23.18 -7.64
C GLU A 208 -6.85 -24.05 -8.37
N GLY A 209 -7.22 -23.63 -9.60
CA GLY A 209 -8.19 -24.34 -10.42
C GLY A 209 -9.66 -24.17 -9.97
N VAL A 210 -9.93 -23.48 -8.87
CA VAL A 210 -11.28 -23.19 -8.37
C VAL A 210 -11.63 -21.74 -8.66
N PRO A 211 -12.79 -21.41 -9.28
CA PRO A 211 -13.20 -20.03 -9.51
C PRO A 211 -13.20 -19.19 -8.22
N GLY A 212 -12.65 -17.97 -8.33
CA GLY A 212 -12.62 -17.00 -7.24
C GLY A 212 -13.82 -16.04 -7.24
N GLU A 213 -13.73 -15.06 -6.36
CA GLU A 213 -14.66 -13.93 -6.30
C GLU A 213 -14.11 -12.75 -7.09
N ALA A 214 -15.00 -11.91 -7.63
CA ALA A 214 -14.64 -10.70 -8.34
C ALA A 214 -15.42 -9.51 -7.77
N TYR A 215 -14.71 -8.44 -7.43
CA TYR A 215 -15.27 -7.27 -6.78
C TYR A 215 -15.01 -6.04 -7.63
N GLN A 216 -16.06 -5.29 -7.94
CA GLN A 216 -15.92 -4.04 -8.66
C GLN A 216 -15.21 -3.00 -7.79
N LEU A 217 -14.16 -2.39 -8.32
CA LEU A 217 -13.41 -1.33 -7.68
C LEU A 217 -13.85 0.04 -8.23
N MET A 218 -13.94 1.01 -7.34
CA MET A 218 -14.20 2.43 -7.65
C MET A 218 -13.20 3.30 -6.91
N ASP A 219 -13.07 4.56 -7.33
CA ASP A 219 -12.21 5.53 -6.65
C ASP A 219 -12.53 5.64 -5.16
N GLY A 220 -11.51 5.47 -4.31
CA GLY A 220 -11.65 5.42 -2.85
C GLY A 220 -11.93 4.04 -2.25
N SER A 221 -12.11 2.99 -3.08
CA SER A 221 -12.34 1.62 -2.58
C SER A 221 -11.17 1.14 -1.72
N THR A 222 -11.48 0.44 -0.63
CA THR A 222 -10.49 -0.28 0.19
C THR A 222 -10.72 -1.78 0.08
N PHE A 223 -9.67 -2.57 -0.09
CA PHE A 223 -9.76 -4.03 -0.19
C PHE A 223 -8.77 -4.68 0.76
N MET A 224 -9.24 -5.57 1.64
CA MET A 224 -8.43 -6.32 2.60
C MET A 224 -8.23 -7.74 2.09
N ILE A 225 -6.99 -8.23 2.03
CA ILE A 225 -6.66 -9.56 1.53
C ILE A 225 -6.18 -10.39 2.72
N ASP A 226 -7.02 -11.34 3.13
CA ASP A 226 -6.72 -12.32 4.16
C ASP A 226 -5.92 -13.50 3.59
N LYS A 227 -6.32 -14.04 2.42
CA LYS A 227 -5.66 -15.19 1.78
C LYS A 227 -5.98 -15.36 0.30
N GLY A 228 -5.18 -16.16 -0.42
CA GLY A 228 -5.42 -16.51 -1.82
C GLY A 228 -4.77 -15.56 -2.82
N TYR A 229 -4.89 -15.92 -4.09
CA TYR A 229 -4.34 -15.20 -5.23
C TYR A 229 -5.17 -13.97 -5.57
N HIS A 230 -4.54 -12.81 -5.74
CA HIS A 230 -5.25 -11.52 -5.76
C HIS A 230 -4.84 -10.57 -6.90
N PRO A 231 -4.93 -10.97 -8.19
CA PRO A 231 -4.71 -10.03 -9.28
C PRO A 231 -5.87 -9.02 -9.37
N CYS A 232 -5.58 -7.85 -9.92
CA CYS A 232 -6.58 -6.84 -10.24
C CYS A 232 -6.40 -6.33 -11.67
N ALA A 233 -7.51 -5.95 -12.30
CA ALA A 233 -7.54 -5.40 -13.65
C ALA A 233 -8.25 -4.05 -13.64
N VAL A 234 -7.71 -3.07 -14.35
CA VAL A 234 -8.40 -1.81 -14.58
C VAL A 234 -9.27 -1.90 -15.85
N MET A 235 -10.42 -1.24 -15.88
CA MET A 235 -11.24 -1.21 -17.10
C MET A 235 -10.53 -0.46 -18.24
N PRO A 236 -10.87 -0.75 -19.51
CA PRO A 236 -10.30 -0.06 -20.66
C PRO A 236 -10.47 1.47 -20.58
N GLY A 237 -9.43 2.21 -20.97
CA GLY A 237 -9.44 3.68 -20.98
C GLY A 237 -9.12 4.35 -19.65
N TYR A 238 -8.92 3.59 -18.57
CA TYR A 238 -8.58 4.14 -17.25
C TYR A 238 -7.23 3.64 -16.76
N GLU A 239 -6.53 4.51 -16.03
CA GLU A 239 -5.39 4.13 -15.20
C GLU A 239 -5.86 3.82 -13.78
N MET A 240 -5.11 2.96 -13.09
CA MET A 240 -5.39 2.58 -11.70
C MET A 240 -4.16 2.79 -10.83
N TYR A 241 -4.37 3.44 -9.71
CA TYR A 241 -3.43 3.54 -8.61
C TYR A 241 -3.96 2.72 -7.44
N TYR A 242 -3.06 2.13 -6.66
CA TYR A 242 -3.41 1.67 -5.34
C TYR A 242 -2.25 1.79 -4.35
N PHE A 243 -2.61 2.22 -3.15
CA PHE A 243 -1.74 2.25 -1.99
C PHE A 243 -1.75 0.87 -1.33
N THR A 244 -0.57 0.31 -1.07
CA THR A 244 -0.40 -1.05 -0.53
C THR A 244 0.24 -1.02 0.85
N ILE A 245 -0.39 -1.75 1.76
CA ILE A 245 0.03 -1.96 3.13
C ILE A 245 0.20 -3.45 3.33
N LEU A 246 1.39 -3.88 3.70
CA LEU A 246 1.73 -5.26 3.97
C LEU A 246 2.27 -5.36 5.40
N GLY A 247 1.64 -6.20 6.21
CA GLY A 247 2.05 -6.51 7.58
C GLY A 247 2.47 -7.97 7.67
N GLY A 248 3.75 -8.22 7.90
CA GLY A 248 4.28 -9.58 8.04
C GLY A 248 3.88 -10.23 9.38
N LEU A 249 3.64 -11.54 9.39
CA LEU A 249 3.33 -12.29 10.62
C LEU A 249 4.62 -12.65 11.38
N SER A 250 5.52 -13.36 10.72
CA SER A 250 6.75 -13.91 11.31
C SER A 250 7.97 -13.04 10.99
N GLN A 251 8.00 -12.42 9.81
CA GLN A 251 9.11 -11.61 9.32
C GLN A 251 8.64 -10.49 8.39
N ARG A 252 9.53 -9.51 8.14
CA ARG A 252 9.26 -8.38 7.26
C ARG A 252 9.36 -8.73 5.78
N SER A 253 10.47 -9.35 5.37
CA SER A 253 10.75 -9.67 3.96
C SER A 253 9.62 -10.51 3.37
N LEU A 254 9.18 -10.12 2.17
CA LEU A 254 8.06 -10.75 1.49
C LEU A 254 8.58 -11.79 0.49
N VAL A 255 8.12 -13.03 0.62
CA VAL A 255 8.28 -14.05 -0.41
C VAL A 255 6.91 -14.44 -0.93
N GLN A 256 6.62 -14.04 -2.16
CA GLN A 256 5.36 -14.33 -2.84
C GLN A 256 5.36 -15.77 -3.37
N TYR A 257 4.25 -16.47 -3.17
CA TYR A 257 3.98 -17.75 -3.83
C TYR A 257 3.14 -17.49 -5.07
N PHE A 258 3.77 -17.58 -6.24
CA PHE A 258 3.08 -17.46 -7.52
C PHE A 258 2.20 -18.67 -7.80
N GLN A 259 1.03 -18.43 -8.38
CA GLN A 259 0.09 -19.49 -8.75
C GLN A 259 0.76 -20.45 -9.74
N PRO A 260 0.90 -21.74 -9.42
CA PRO A 260 1.69 -22.69 -10.21
C PRO A 260 1.30 -22.72 -11.70
N THR A 261 0.00 -22.76 -12.01
CA THR A 261 -0.53 -22.75 -13.39
C THR A 261 -0.11 -21.51 -14.20
N HIS A 262 0.22 -20.39 -13.54
CA HIS A 262 0.57 -19.13 -14.20
C HIS A 262 2.03 -18.71 -13.97
N ALA A 263 2.78 -19.47 -13.16
CA ALA A 263 4.15 -19.12 -12.76
C ALA A 263 5.12 -19.02 -13.94
N TYR A 264 4.86 -19.72 -15.05
CA TYR A 264 5.68 -19.62 -16.27
C TYR A 264 5.75 -18.17 -16.82
N GLN A 265 4.77 -17.33 -16.50
CA GLN A 265 4.73 -15.95 -16.98
C GLN A 265 5.77 -15.03 -16.31
N ILE A 266 6.39 -15.49 -15.21
CA ILE A 266 7.58 -14.85 -14.62
C ILE A 266 8.73 -14.82 -15.64
N GLU A 267 8.75 -15.78 -16.58
CA GLU A 267 9.76 -15.85 -17.64
C GLU A 267 9.38 -15.02 -18.87
N THR A 268 8.14 -14.56 -18.99
CA THR A 268 7.64 -13.87 -20.19
C THR A 268 7.34 -12.39 -19.97
N ILE A 269 7.07 -11.96 -18.74
CA ILE A 269 6.80 -10.57 -18.42
C ILE A 269 8.14 -9.81 -18.28
N PRO A 270 8.40 -8.76 -19.09
CA PRO A 270 9.65 -8.02 -19.02
C PRO A 270 9.90 -7.43 -17.63
N GLY A 271 11.12 -7.58 -17.09
CA GLY A 271 11.56 -6.95 -15.84
C GLY A 271 10.92 -7.47 -14.54
N ILE A 272 10.05 -8.49 -14.60
CA ILE A 272 9.34 -8.96 -13.39
C ILE A 272 10.26 -9.57 -12.34
N LYS A 273 11.36 -10.21 -12.75
CA LYS A 273 12.33 -10.81 -11.82
C LYS A 273 13.06 -9.76 -10.97
N ASP A 274 13.32 -8.58 -11.54
CA ASP A 274 13.92 -7.46 -10.82
C ASP A 274 12.95 -6.92 -9.76
N MET A 275 11.65 -6.87 -10.10
CA MET A 275 10.61 -6.53 -9.14
C MET A 275 10.54 -7.54 -7.98
N VAL A 276 10.56 -8.85 -8.25
CA VAL A 276 10.54 -9.88 -7.20
C VAL A 276 11.75 -9.75 -6.26
N ALA A 277 12.93 -9.38 -6.78
CA ALA A 277 14.13 -9.21 -5.98
C ALA A 277 14.03 -8.03 -4.99
N LYS A 278 13.23 -7.00 -5.29
CA LYS A 278 13.06 -5.80 -4.45
C LYS A 278 12.22 -6.03 -3.19
N PHE A 279 11.46 -7.12 -3.13
CA PHE A 279 10.64 -7.49 -1.98
C PHE A 279 11.33 -8.44 -1.00
N LYS A 280 12.43 -9.09 -1.43
CA LYS A 280 13.26 -9.96 -0.58
C LYS A 280 14.18 -9.13 0.32
#